data_AF-A0AA41SK14-F1
#
_entry.id   AF-A0AA41SK14-F1
#
_cell.length_a   1.000
_cell.length_b   1.000
_cell.length_c   1.000
_cell.angle_alpha   90.00
_cell.angle_beta   90.00
_cell.angle_gamma   90.00
#
_symmetry.space_group_name_H-M   'P 1'
#
loop_
_entity.id
_entity.type
_entity.pdbx_description
1 polymer ?
#
loop_
_entity_poly.entity_id
_entity_poly.type
_entity_poly.pdbx_seq_one_letter_code
_entity_poly.pdbx_strand_id
1 'polypeptide(L)'
;MHYADGISTPCEDVLPYQFKGCSDLNTTHFFNRMIKAENPDFIVFTGDNIFGSDATYAVKSLNAAFAPAIASGIPWAAVLGNHDQESTLSREGVMKYIVTMQHTLSQLNPSSPNMIDGFGNYNLEVGGVEGSNLQNKSILNLYYLDSGDYSTVPSIHGYGWIKTSQQVWFKQTSLKLQ
;
A
#
# COMPACT_ATOMS: atom_id res chain seq x y z
N MET A 1 0.85 5.18 7.18
CA MET A 1 1.45 6.52 6.97
C MET A 1 0.51 7.60 7.45
N HIS A 2 -0.76 7.54 7.08
CA HIS A 2 -1.76 8.56 7.38
C HIS A 2 -1.38 9.93 6.83
N TYR A 3 -0.88 9.97 5.59
CA TYR A 3 -0.51 11.22 4.92
C TYR A 3 -1.78 11.95 4.45
N ALA A 4 -1.84 13.27 4.55
CA ALA A 4 -2.95 14.07 4.04
C ALA A 4 -2.43 15.22 3.16
N ASP A 5 -2.61 16.48 3.59
CA ASP A 5 -2.34 17.67 2.77
C ASP A 5 -0.93 18.26 2.98
N GLY A 6 0.01 17.50 3.55
CA GLY A 6 1.42 17.86 3.56
C GLY A 6 1.79 18.82 4.69
N ILE A 7 2.13 20.06 4.34
CA ILE A 7 2.52 21.07 5.33
C ILE A 7 1.31 21.59 6.14
N SER A 8 0.10 21.48 5.60
CA SER A 8 -1.12 21.97 6.24
C SER A 8 -1.75 20.97 7.21
N THR A 9 -1.37 19.70 7.15
CA THR A 9 -1.87 18.67 8.09
C THR A 9 -0.93 18.58 9.28
N PRO A 10 -1.36 19.00 10.49
CA PRO A 10 -0.55 18.88 11.69
C PRO A 10 -0.44 17.41 12.11
N CYS A 11 0.66 17.06 12.78
CA CYS A 11 0.75 15.75 13.40
C CYS A 11 -0.26 15.58 14.54
N GLU A 12 -0.76 14.36 14.71
CA GLU A 12 -1.49 13.91 15.88
C GLU A 12 -0.55 13.22 16.88
N ASP A 13 -0.97 13.11 18.15
CA ASP A 13 -0.28 12.35 19.20
C ASP A 13 1.20 12.71 19.46
N VAL A 14 1.56 13.97 19.23
CA VAL A 14 2.88 14.51 19.58
C VAL A 14 2.85 15.30 20.88
N LEU A 15 4.02 15.56 21.47
CA LEU A 15 4.10 16.39 22.68
C LEU A 15 3.65 17.84 22.38
N PRO A 16 3.08 18.57 23.34
CA PRO A 16 2.56 19.92 23.14
C PRO A 16 3.52 20.89 22.42
N TYR A 17 4.82 20.79 22.69
CA TYR A 17 5.84 21.66 22.08
C TYR A 17 6.21 21.26 20.64
N GLN A 18 5.84 20.06 20.19
CA GLN A 18 6.16 19.55 18.85
C GLN A 18 5.10 19.94 17.80
N PHE A 19 3.84 20.16 18.20
CA PHE A 19 2.74 20.50 17.28
C PHE A 19 3.07 21.67 16.35
N LYS A 20 3.70 22.73 16.86
CA LYS A 20 3.97 23.95 16.08
C LYS A 20 4.81 23.70 14.81
N GLY A 21 5.63 22.64 14.80
CA GLY A 21 6.54 22.33 13.69
C GLY A 21 6.38 20.93 13.13
N CYS A 22 5.30 20.22 13.47
CA CYS A 22 5.08 18.86 13.02
C CYS A 22 3.93 18.82 12.00
N SER A 23 4.20 18.23 10.84
CA SER A 23 3.22 17.99 9.78
C SER A 23 3.54 16.68 9.06
N ASP A 24 2.77 16.32 8.02
CA ASP A 24 3.09 15.16 7.17
C ASP A 24 4.51 15.23 6.55
N LEU A 25 5.10 16.43 6.42
CA LEU A 25 6.47 16.58 5.94
C LEU A 25 7.48 15.88 6.86
N ASN A 26 7.18 15.72 8.14
CA ASN A 26 7.98 14.93 9.06
C ASN A 26 8.03 13.45 8.63
N THR A 27 6.91 12.90 8.15
CA THR A 27 6.84 11.56 7.54
C THR A 27 7.66 11.51 6.26
N THR A 28 7.54 12.49 5.37
CA THR A 28 8.37 12.61 4.15
C THR A 28 9.86 12.62 4.48
N HIS A 29 10.28 13.40 5.47
CA HIS A 29 11.67 13.47 5.91
C HIS A 29 12.13 12.17 6.58
N PHE A 30 11.26 11.49 7.33
CA PHE A 30 11.54 10.18 7.89
C PHE A 30 11.76 9.14 6.78
N PHE A 31 10.87 9.07 5.79
CA PHE A 31 10.97 8.14 4.66
C PHE A 31 12.27 8.35 3.87
N ASN A 32 12.58 9.60 3.52
CA ASN A 32 13.84 9.91 2.83
C ASN A 32 15.09 9.50 3.62
N ARG A 33 15.08 9.67 4.95
CA ARG A 33 16.18 9.22 5.82
C ARG A 33 16.28 7.70 5.87
N MET A 34 15.14 7.00 5.99
CA MET A 34 15.09 5.54 6.00
C MET A 34 15.59 4.94 4.70
N ILE A 35 15.12 5.44 3.55
CA ILE A 35 15.58 4.98 2.23
C ILE A 35 17.10 5.14 2.11
N LYS A 36 17.65 6.29 2.54
CA LYS A 36 19.10 6.52 2.51
C LYS A 36 19.88 5.62 3.47
N ALA A 37 19.34 5.36 4.66
CA ALA A 37 20.00 4.58 5.69
C ALA A 37 20.01 3.09 5.37
N GLU A 38 18.87 2.55 4.94
CA GLU A 38 18.68 1.13 4.68
C GLU A 38 19.07 0.72 3.25
N ASN A 39 19.09 1.67 2.31
CA ASN A 39 19.38 1.44 0.89
C ASN A 39 18.63 0.21 0.33
N PRO A 40 17.29 0.18 0.41
CA PRO A 40 16.53 -1.03 0.10
C PRO A 40 16.45 -1.28 -1.41
N ASP A 41 16.36 -2.55 -1.80
CA ASP A 41 16.10 -2.95 -3.19
C ASP A 41 14.61 -2.85 -3.56
N PHE A 42 13.73 -2.77 -2.56
CA PHE A 42 12.28 -2.77 -2.73
C PHE A 42 11.56 -2.15 -1.52
N ILE A 43 10.46 -1.40 -1.76
CA ILE A 43 9.67 -0.73 -0.73
C ILE A 43 8.24 -1.27 -0.72
N VAL A 44 7.70 -1.59 0.47
CA VAL A 44 6.31 -2.02 0.64
C VAL A 44 5.56 -1.07 1.55
N PHE A 45 4.39 -0.60 1.08
CA PHE A 45 3.44 0.15 1.86
C PHE A 45 2.24 -0.74 2.23
N THR A 46 1.96 -0.88 3.52
CA THR A 46 1.04 -1.89 4.03
C THR A 46 -0.35 -1.35 4.35
N GLY A 47 -0.81 -0.32 3.64
CA GLY A 47 -2.09 0.33 3.89
C GLY A 47 -1.98 1.60 4.72
N ASP A 48 -3.14 2.26 4.87
CA ASP A 48 -3.28 3.59 5.48
C ASP A 48 -2.22 4.54 4.94
N ASN A 49 -2.10 4.55 3.61
CA ASN A 49 -1.14 5.36 2.89
C ASN A 49 -1.49 6.82 3.07
N ILE A 50 -2.78 7.14 2.89
CA ILE A 50 -3.34 8.44 3.23
C ILE A 50 -4.33 8.32 4.39
N PHE A 51 -4.49 9.41 5.13
CA PHE A 51 -5.60 9.56 6.06
C PHE A 51 -6.73 10.28 5.34
N GLY A 52 -7.67 9.50 4.78
CA GLY A 52 -8.64 10.03 3.83
C GLY A 52 -9.52 11.13 4.40
N SER A 53 -9.86 11.07 5.69
CA SER A 53 -10.67 12.11 6.37
C SER A 53 -10.02 13.49 6.36
N ASP A 54 -8.69 13.54 6.40
CA ASP A 54 -7.91 14.77 6.50
C ASP A 54 -7.33 15.20 5.15
N ALA A 55 -7.43 14.32 4.14
CA ALA A 55 -6.97 14.57 2.79
C ALA A 55 -8.04 15.28 1.96
N THR A 56 -7.82 16.55 1.62
CA THR A 56 -8.77 17.31 0.78
C THR A 56 -8.96 16.68 -0.60
N TYR A 57 -7.87 16.18 -1.20
CA TYR A 57 -7.90 15.47 -2.48
C TYR A 57 -7.01 14.23 -2.43
N ALA A 58 -7.62 13.04 -2.57
CA ALA A 58 -6.92 11.76 -2.48
C ALA A 58 -5.73 11.68 -3.43
N VAL A 59 -5.91 12.07 -4.70
CA VAL A 59 -4.85 12.05 -5.73
C VAL A 59 -3.64 12.90 -5.32
N LYS A 60 -3.87 14.10 -4.79
CA LYS A 60 -2.78 15.00 -4.35
C LYS A 60 -2.03 14.39 -3.16
N SER A 61 -2.76 13.81 -2.22
CA SER A 61 -2.22 13.19 -1.02
C SER A 61 -1.43 11.92 -1.35
N LEU A 62 -1.94 11.06 -2.23
CA LEU A 62 -1.23 9.87 -2.73
C LEU A 62 0.06 10.23 -3.45
N ASN A 63 0.04 11.28 -4.29
CA ASN A 63 1.25 11.79 -4.93
C ASN A 63 2.31 12.22 -3.91
N ALA A 64 1.90 12.94 -2.86
CA ALA A 64 2.81 13.39 -1.82
C ALA A 64 3.33 12.22 -0.94
N ALA A 65 2.44 11.31 -0.57
CA ALA A 65 2.75 10.14 0.26
C ALA A 65 3.79 9.21 -0.38
N PHE A 66 3.65 8.94 -1.68
CA PHE A 66 4.55 8.07 -2.44
C PHE A 66 5.74 8.80 -3.07
N ALA A 67 5.79 10.14 -3.01
CA ALA A 67 6.87 10.93 -3.60
C ALA A 67 8.28 10.46 -3.20
N PRO A 68 8.57 10.08 -1.93
CA PRO A 68 9.90 9.58 -1.56
C PRO A 68 10.29 8.30 -2.31
N ALA A 69 9.37 7.34 -2.44
CA ALA A 69 9.63 6.09 -3.17
C ALA A 69 9.84 6.37 -4.66
N ILE A 70 8.97 7.19 -5.27
CA ILE A 70 9.08 7.57 -6.68
C ILE A 70 10.42 8.28 -6.96
N ALA A 71 10.79 9.26 -6.14
CA ALA A 71 12.02 10.02 -6.32
C ALA A 71 13.29 9.18 -6.11
N SER A 72 13.21 8.10 -5.33
CA SER A 72 14.34 7.18 -5.12
C SER A 72 14.65 6.29 -6.33
N GLY A 73 13.69 6.10 -7.25
CA GLY A 73 13.79 5.16 -8.36
C GLY A 73 13.70 3.68 -7.95
N ILE A 74 13.53 3.38 -6.66
CA ILE A 74 13.40 2.03 -6.12
C ILE A 74 11.99 1.50 -6.46
N PRO A 75 11.86 0.25 -6.96
CA PRO A 75 10.55 -0.34 -7.18
C PRO A 75 9.77 -0.46 -5.86
N TRP A 76 8.46 -0.25 -5.92
CA TRP A 76 7.63 -0.26 -4.70
C TRP A 76 6.25 -0.84 -4.95
N ALA A 77 5.59 -1.30 -3.90
CA ALA A 77 4.22 -1.79 -3.97
C ALA A 77 3.41 -1.36 -2.73
N ALA A 78 2.10 -1.22 -2.88
CA ALA A 78 1.17 -0.86 -1.82
C ALA A 78 -0.05 -1.79 -1.74
N VAL A 79 -0.55 -2.00 -0.52
CA VAL A 79 -1.94 -2.44 -0.26
C VAL A 79 -2.73 -1.27 0.31
N LEU A 80 -4.05 -1.45 0.38
CA LEU A 80 -4.97 -0.46 0.95
C LEU A 80 -5.23 -0.74 2.43
N GLY A 81 -5.27 0.31 3.23
CA GLY A 81 -5.84 0.30 4.58
C GLY A 81 -7.29 0.78 4.59
N ASN A 82 -7.88 0.88 5.77
CA ASN A 82 -9.27 1.34 5.91
C ASN A 82 -9.41 2.84 5.62
N HIS A 83 -8.40 3.65 5.94
CA HIS A 83 -8.48 5.11 5.78
C HIS A 83 -8.27 5.61 4.34
N ASP A 84 -7.69 4.77 3.47
CA ASP A 84 -7.29 5.20 2.12
C ASP A 84 -8.46 5.67 1.24
N GLN A 85 -9.68 5.22 1.53
CA GLN A 85 -10.89 5.48 0.73
C GLN A 85 -11.78 6.59 1.28
N GLU A 86 -11.36 7.28 2.34
CA GLU A 86 -12.23 8.22 3.09
C GLU A 86 -12.18 9.67 2.53
N SER A 87 -11.52 9.86 1.38
CA SER A 87 -11.39 11.14 0.68
C SER A 87 -12.21 11.14 -0.63
N THR A 88 -11.71 11.78 -1.70
CA THR A 88 -12.41 12.00 -2.98
C THR A 88 -12.40 10.80 -3.93
N LEU A 89 -11.76 9.68 -3.57
CA LEU A 89 -11.71 8.46 -4.38
C LEU A 89 -12.33 7.30 -3.63
N SER A 90 -13.04 6.43 -4.35
CA SER A 90 -13.45 5.12 -3.82
C SER A 90 -12.24 4.21 -3.61
N ARG A 91 -12.39 3.13 -2.84
CA ARG A 91 -11.36 2.08 -2.66
C ARG A 91 -10.75 1.61 -3.99
N GLU A 92 -11.63 1.30 -4.95
CA GLU A 92 -11.23 0.92 -6.31
C GLU A 92 -10.47 2.05 -7.01
N GLY A 93 -10.97 3.29 -6.89
CA GLY A 93 -10.34 4.47 -7.47
C GLY A 93 -8.93 4.72 -6.95
N VAL A 94 -8.71 4.53 -5.65
CA VAL A 94 -7.38 4.62 -5.02
C VAL A 94 -6.44 3.58 -5.62
N MET A 95 -6.85 2.31 -5.66
CA MET A 95 -6.00 1.26 -6.23
C MET A 95 -5.72 1.51 -7.72
N LYS A 96 -6.74 1.87 -8.50
CA LYS A 96 -6.60 2.23 -9.93
C LYS A 96 -5.64 3.39 -10.14
N TYR A 97 -5.57 4.33 -9.20
CA TYR A 97 -4.60 5.41 -9.27
C TYR A 97 -3.19 4.92 -8.94
N ILE A 98 -3.02 4.19 -7.83
CA ILE A 98 -1.72 3.66 -7.37
C ILE A 98 -1.01 2.88 -8.47
N VAL A 99 -1.70 1.98 -9.17
CA VAL A 99 -1.09 1.15 -10.24
C VAL A 99 -0.62 1.93 -11.47
N THR A 100 -0.96 3.22 -11.59
CA THR A 100 -0.49 4.09 -12.68
C THR A 100 0.76 4.89 -12.32
N MET A 101 1.19 4.86 -11.06
CA MET A 101 2.29 5.67 -10.56
C MET A 101 3.65 5.10 -10.99
N GLN A 102 4.66 5.97 -11.11
CA GLN A 102 5.99 5.56 -11.54
C GLN A 102 6.64 4.58 -10.55
N HIS A 103 7.36 3.60 -11.09
CA HIS A 103 8.09 2.55 -10.35
C HIS A 103 7.21 1.65 -9.47
N THR A 104 5.89 1.78 -9.53
CA THR A 104 5.01 0.87 -8.80
C THR A 104 5.01 -0.51 -9.46
N LEU A 105 5.07 -1.55 -8.63
CA LEU A 105 4.81 -2.94 -8.98
C LEU A 105 3.42 -3.38 -8.49
N SER A 106 2.64 -2.47 -7.91
CA SER A 106 1.27 -2.76 -7.51
C SER A 106 0.41 -3.16 -8.70
N GLN A 107 -0.51 -4.08 -8.47
CA GLN A 107 -1.40 -4.59 -9.51
C GLN A 107 -2.86 -4.52 -9.05
N LEU A 108 -3.78 -4.43 -10.01
CA LEU A 108 -5.19 -4.68 -9.74
C LEU A 108 -5.41 -6.16 -9.42
N ASN A 109 -6.62 -6.49 -8.99
CA ASN A 109 -7.02 -7.89 -8.80
C ASN A 109 -6.72 -8.72 -10.07
N PRO A 110 -6.32 -10.00 -9.93
CA PRO A 110 -6.11 -10.88 -11.07
C PRO A 110 -7.39 -11.03 -11.88
N SER A 111 -7.24 -11.19 -13.19
CA SER A 111 -8.34 -11.62 -14.04
C SER A 111 -8.72 -13.05 -13.67
N SER A 112 -9.79 -13.19 -12.90
CA SER A 112 -10.33 -14.47 -12.44
C SER A 112 -11.79 -14.58 -12.89
N PRO A 113 -12.25 -15.78 -13.32
CA PRO A 113 -13.67 -16.00 -13.62
C PRO A 113 -14.56 -15.77 -12.39
N ASN A 114 -13.99 -15.91 -11.19
CA ASN A 114 -14.66 -15.60 -9.93
C ASN A 114 -14.20 -14.24 -9.43
N MET A 115 -15.15 -13.41 -9.01
CA MET A 115 -14.90 -12.14 -8.35
C MET A 115 -14.14 -12.37 -7.03
N ILE A 116 -13.04 -11.66 -6.83
CA ILE A 116 -12.28 -11.62 -5.57
C ILE A 116 -12.69 -10.37 -4.78
N ASP A 117 -12.91 -10.54 -3.49
CA ASP A 117 -13.27 -9.43 -2.59
C ASP A 117 -12.10 -8.43 -2.46
N GLY A 118 -12.44 -7.15 -2.29
CA GLY A 118 -11.47 -6.06 -2.19
C GLY A 118 -10.83 -5.67 -3.53
N PHE A 119 -9.79 -4.84 -3.48
CA PHE A 119 -9.06 -4.31 -4.62
C PHE A 119 -7.56 -4.36 -4.39
N GLY A 120 -6.80 -4.73 -5.43
CA GLY A 120 -5.36 -4.83 -5.30
C GLY A 120 -4.90 -6.07 -4.54
N ASN A 121 -5.57 -7.20 -4.77
CA ASN A 121 -5.06 -8.51 -4.39
C ASN A 121 -4.10 -9.01 -5.48
N TYR A 122 -2.82 -9.18 -5.18
CA TYR A 122 -1.83 -9.62 -6.17
C TYR A 122 -0.63 -10.31 -5.52
N ASN A 123 0.15 -11.03 -6.31
CA ASN A 123 1.42 -11.61 -5.89
C ASN A 123 2.58 -11.00 -6.69
N LEU A 124 3.69 -10.74 -6.02
CA LEU A 124 4.95 -10.39 -6.64
C LEU A 124 5.97 -11.50 -6.36
N GLU A 125 6.65 -11.92 -7.41
CA GLU A 125 7.68 -12.95 -7.33
C GLU A 125 9.05 -12.29 -7.30
N VAL A 126 9.88 -12.66 -6.34
CA VAL A 126 11.30 -12.35 -6.34
C VAL A 126 12.00 -13.50 -7.04
N GLY A 127 12.56 -13.21 -8.22
CA GLY A 127 13.34 -14.18 -8.98
C GLY A 127 14.74 -14.40 -8.41
N GLY A 128 15.29 -15.59 -8.65
CA GLY A 128 16.70 -15.86 -8.38
C GLY A 128 17.62 -14.99 -9.22
N VAL A 129 18.79 -14.68 -8.68
CA VAL A 129 19.78 -13.79 -9.30
C VAL A 129 20.16 -14.29 -10.69
N GLU A 130 20.24 -13.39 -11.66
CA GLU A 130 20.66 -13.70 -13.03
C GLU A 130 22.04 -14.39 -13.04
N GLY A 131 22.18 -15.45 -13.83
CA GLY A 131 23.41 -16.25 -13.90
C GLY A 131 23.64 -17.22 -12.74
N SER A 132 22.77 -17.24 -11.72
CA SER A 132 22.81 -18.25 -10.65
C SER A 132 22.09 -19.55 -11.06
N ASN A 133 22.27 -20.63 -10.29
CA ASN A 133 21.48 -21.86 -10.41
C ASN A 133 19.98 -21.71 -10.05
N LEU A 134 19.62 -20.53 -9.52
CA LEU A 134 18.26 -20.10 -9.22
C LEU A 134 17.69 -19.16 -10.28
N GLN A 135 18.44 -18.84 -11.33
CA GLN A 135 17.93 -18.06 -12.46
C GLN A 135 16.63 -18.66 -12.99
N ASN A 136 15.66 -17.80 -13.32
CA ASN A 136 14.31 -18.17 -13.77
C ASN A 136 13.49 -18.98 -12.76
N LYS A 137 13.88 -19.02 -11.48
CA LYS A 137 13.09 -19.59 -10.40
C LYS A 137 12.60 -18.49 -9.47
N SER A 138 11.36 -18.61 -9.03
CA SER A 138 10.83 -17.82 -7.91
C SER A 138 11.49 -18.29 -6.61
N ILE A 139 12.11 -17.38 -5.87
CA ILE A 139 12.79 -17.67 -4.60
C ILE A 139 12.04 -17.12 -3.39
N LEU A 140 11.18 -16.12 -3.60
CA LEU A 140 10.29 -15.57 -2.58
C LEU A 140 9.02 -15.05 -3.25
N ASN A 141 7.88 -15.32 -2.64
CA ASN A 141 6.58 -14.84 -3.09
C ASN A 141 6.01 -13.87 -2.05
N LEU A 142 5.71 -12.65 -2.49
CA LEU A 142 5.08 -11.61 -1.69
C LEU A 142 3.61 -11.53 -2.07
N TYR A 143 2.71 -11.75 -1.11
CA TYR A 143 1.27 -11.69 -1.34
C TYR A 143 0.69 -10.42 -0.71
N TYR A 144 -0.04 -9.67 -1.54
CA TYR A 144 -0.70 -8.42 -1.22
C TYR A 144 -2.19 -8.70 -1.20
N LEU A 145 -2.84 -8.50 -0.05
CA LEU A 145 -4.25 -8.79 0.12
C LEU A 145 -4.96 -7.58 0.70
N ASP A 146 -6.12 -7.27 0.14
CA ASP A 146 -7.00 -6.23 0.66
C ASP A 146 -8.01 -6.81 1.65
N SER A 147 -7.74 -6.71 2.96
CA SER A 147 -8.66 -7.17 4.00
C SER A 147 -9.97 -6.38 4.10
N GLY A 148 -10.13 -5.36 3.25
CA GLY A 148 -11.24 -4.43 3.29
C GLY A 148 -11.05 -3.35 4.35
N ASP A 149 -12.16 -2.71 4.65
CA ASP A 149 -12.29 -1.51 5.45
C ASP A 149 -12.82 -1.88 6.86
N TYR A 150 -14.08 -1.59 7.18
CA TYR A 150 -14.74 -1.95 8.42
C TYR A 150 -15.62 -3.19 8.22
N SER A 151 -15.97 -3.83 9.33
CA SER A 151 -16.91 -4.94 9.33
C SER A 151 -18.26 -4.51 8.77
N THR A 152 -18.78 -5.30 7.83
CA THR A 152 -20.14 -5.16 7.29
C THR A 152 -21.17 -6.00 8.03
N VAL A 153 -20.75 -6.75 9.05
CA VAL A 153 -21.61 -7.61 9.87
C VAL A 153 -22.06 -6.82 11.11
N PRO A 154 -23.36 -6.54 11.30
CA PRO A 154 -23.82 -5.61 12.35
C PRO A 154 -23.40 -6.00 13.78
N SER A 155 -23.26 -7.29 14.08
CA SER A 155 -22.86 -7.80 15.39
C SER A 155 -21.36 -7.82 15.62
N ILE A 156 -20.55 -7.54 14.60
CA ILE A 156 -19.08 -7.54 14.68
C ILE A 156 -18.64 -6.11 14.41
N HIS A 157 -18.20 -5.42 15.46
CA HIS A 157 -17.66 -4.06 15.34
C HIS A 157 -16.18 -4.08 14.97
N GLY A 158 -15.68 -2.97 14.41
CA GLY A 158 -14.28 -2.79 14.06
C GLY A 158 -13.98 -3.11 12.59
N TYR A 159 -12.80 -3.65 12.33
CA TYR A 159 -12.23 -3.79 10.99
C TYR A 159 -12.78 -4.99 10.20
N GLY A 160 -12.62 -4.90 8.88
CA GLY A 160 -12.83 -5.99 7.94
C GLY A 160 -11.84 -7.15 8.13
N TRP A 161 -11.92 -8.14 7.25
CA TRP A 161 -11.06 -9.32 7.29
C TRP A 161 -10.97 -9.96 5.92
N ILE A 162 -9.89 -10.74 5.72
CA ILE A 162 -9.67 -11.56 4.53
C ILE A 162 -10.84 -12.53 4.32
N LYS A 163 -11.52 -12.40 3.18
CA LYS A 163 -12.68 -13.20 2.81
C LYS A 163 -12.29 -14.52 2.17
N THR A 164 -13.24 -15.44 2.09
CA THR A 164 -13.03 -16.78 1.49
C THR A 164 -12.53 -16.70 0.05
N SER A 165 -13.01 -15.75 -0.75
CA SER A 165 -12.57 -15.56 -2.14
C SER A 165 -11.05 -15.31 -2.23
N GLN A 166 -10.52 -14.49 -1.33
CA GLN A 166 -9.09 -14.16 -1.25
C GLN A 166 -8.28 -15.35 -0.71
N GLN A 167 -8.79 -16.10 0.26
CA GLN A 167 -8.15 -17.33 0.74
C GLN A 167 -8.06 -18.39 -0.36
N VAL A 168 -9.12 -18.56 -1.15
CA VAL A 168 -9.16 -19.48 -2.29
C VAL A 168 -8.15 -19.04 -3.36
N TRP A 169 -8.14 -17.75 -3.69
CA TRP A 169 -7.16 -17.20 -4.62
C TRP A 169 -5.72 -17.43 -4.13
N PHE A 170 -5.41 -17.08 -2.88
CA PHE A 170 -4.09 -17.28 -2.30
C PHE A 170 -3.66 -18.74 -2.39
N LYS A 171 -4.52 -19.68 -2.00
CA LYS A 171 -4.23 -21.12 -2.06
C LYS A 171 -3.98 -21.59 -3.49
N GLN A 172 -4.81 -21.18 -4.45
CA GLN A 172 -4.65 -21.56 -5.85
C GLN A 172 -3.38 -20.97 -6.47
N THR A 173 -3.09 -19.71 -6.19
CA THR A 173 -1.89 -19.02 -6.68
C THR A 173 -0.64 -19.66 -6.08
N SER A 174 -0.62 -19.92 -4.76
CA SER A 174 0.51 -20.59 -4.11
C SER A 174 0.78 -21.98 -4.69
N LEU A 175 -0.25 -22.79 -4.98
CA LEU A 175 -0.08 -24.11 -5.59
C LEU A 175 0.48 -24.08 -7.02
N LYS A 176 0.27 -22.99 -7.77
CA LYS A 176 0.82 -22.82 -9.13
C LYS A 176 2.29 -22.38 -9.15
N LEU A 177 2.78 -21.85 -8.03
CA LEU A 177 4.12 -21.28 -7.87
C LEU A 177 5.08 -22.23 -7.12
N GLN A 178 4.62 -23.42 -6.76
CA GLN A 178 5.42 -24.55 -6.25
C GLN A 178 5.90 -25.43 -7.40
#